data_AF-A0A381ZTE7-F1
#
_entry.id   AF-A0A381ZTE7-F1
#
_cell.length_a   1.000
_cell.length_b   1.000
_cell.length_c   1.000
_cell.angle_alpha   90.00
_cell.angle_beta   90.00
_cell.angle_gamma   90.00
#
_symmetry.space_group_name_H-M   'P 1'
#
loop_
_entity.id
_entity.type
_entity.pdbx_description
1 polymer ?
#
loop_
_entity_poly.entity_id
_entity_poly.type
_entity_poly.pdbx_seq_one_letter_code
_entity_poly.pdbx_strand_id
1 'polypeptide(L)'
;GLSGALHGIFAWGACVDIKEKMKSGWLLLIGLAIKVGYEQIDGSSEQVANLIDAKVAVDAHLFGALTGIAIFLLMFITAKRK
;
A
#
# COMPACT_ATOMS: atom_id res chain seq x y z
N GLY A 1 6.05 -8.77 -7.13
CA GLY A 1 5.77 -10.08 -6.50
C GLY A 1 4.52 -10.02 -5.64
N LEU A 2 4.20 -11.10 -4.91
CA LEU A 2 3.02 -11.20 -4.03
C LEU A 2 3.01 -10.11 -2.93
N SER A 3 4.18 -9.71 -2.44
CA SER A 3 4.31 -8.64 -1.44
C SER A 3 3.69 -7.32 -1.90
N GLY A 4 3.79 -6.96 -3.18
CA GLY A 4 3.15 -5.77 -3.74
C GLY A 4 1.63 -5.82 -3.64
N ALA A 5 1.02 -6.97 -3.94
CA ALA A 5 -0.43 -7.16 -3.80
C ALA A 5 -0.87 -7.03 -2.33
N LEU A 6 -0.07 -7.54 -1.38
CA LEU A 6 -0.34 -7.37 0.06
C LEU A 6 -0.31 -5.89 0.48
N HIS A 7 0.61 -5.09 -0.06
CA HIS A 7 0.65 -3.65 0.19
C HIS A 7 -0.60 -2.94 -0.35
N GLY A 8 -1.12 -3.39 -1.49
CA GLY A 8 -2.39 -2.90 -2.03
C GLY A 8 -3.60 -3.25 -1.15
N ILE A 9 -3.71 -4.51 -0.71
CA ILE A 9 -4.78 -4.94 0.20
C ILE A 9 -4.70 -4.16 1.53
N PHE A 10 -3.49 -3.98 2.05
CA PHE A 10 -3.27 -3.25 3.30
C PHE A 10 -3.65 -1.77 3.17
N ALA A 11 -3.24 -1.10 2.08
CA ALA A 11 -3.61 0.29 1.82
C ALA A 11 -5.13 0.46 1.67
N TRP A 12 -5.76 -0.43 0.90
CA TRP A 12 -7.22 -0.44 0.73
C TRP A 12 -7.94 -0.64 2.06
N GLY A 13 -7.51 -1.62 2.87
CA GLY A 13 -8.09 -1.91 4.19
C GLY A 13 -7.94 -0.72 5.14
N ALA A 14 -6.78 -0.08 5.17
CA ALA A 14 -6.57 1.13 5.97
C ALA A 14 -7.51 2.27 5.55
N CYS A 15 -7.77 2.45 4.24
CA CYS A 15 -8.74 3.42 3.77
C CYS A 15 -10.19 3.06 4.18
N VAL A 16 -10.55 1.77 4.14
CA VAL A 16 -11.85 1.29 4.64
C VAL A 16 -12.00 1.55 6.13
N ASP A 17 -10.97 1.25 6.94
CA ASP A 17 -10.96 1.54 8.39
C ASP A 17 -11.18 3.03 8.68
N ILE A 18 -10.49 3.91 7.94
CA ILE A 18 -10.67 5.37 8.06
C ILE A 18 -12.12 5.76 7.75
N LYS A 19 -12.71 5.19 6.68
CA LYS A 19 -14.11 5.44 6.29
C LYS A 19 -15.08 4.99 7.37
N GLU A 20 -14.82 3.85 8.01
CA GLU A 20 -15.63 3.32 9.12
C GLU A 20 -15.27 3.97 10.48
N LYS A 21 -14.55 5.10 10.46
CA LYS A 21 -14.18 5.91 11.64
C LYS A 21 -13.29 5.18 12.64
N MET A 22 -12.62 4.11 12.22
CA MET A 22 -11.61 3.43 13.01
C MET A 22 -10.30 4.23 12.96
N LYS A 23 -9.90 4.82 14.10
CA LYS A 23 -8.68 5.64 14.19
C LYS A 23 -7.40 4.85 13.84
N SER A 24 -7.42 3.54 14.01
CA SER A 24 -6.33 2.64 13.61
C SER A 24 -6.01 2.73 12.13
N GLY A 25 -6.98 2.99 11.25
CA GLY A 25 -6.76 3.12 9.82
C GLY A 25 -5.75 4.22 9.46
N TRP A 26 -5.78 5.36 10.18
CA TRP A 26 -4.79 6.42 10.00
C TRP A 26 -3.38 5.97 10.40
N LEU A 27 -3.26 5.24 11.51
CA LEU A 27 -1.98 4.70 11.96
C LEU A 27 -1.40 3.71 10.94
N LEU A 28 -2.25 2.83 10.38
CA LEU A 28 -1.85 1.87 9.35
C LEU A 28 -1.41 2.58 8.07
N LEU A 29 -2.15 3.59 7.61
CA LEU A 29 -1.84 4.31 6.38
C LEU A 29 -0.54 5.13 6.51
N ILE A 30 -0.33 5.80 7.65
CA ILE A 30 0.90 6.53 7.95
C ILE A 30 2.08 5.55 8.05
N GLY A 31 1.92 4.43 8.77
CA GLY A 31 2.96 3.41 8.89
C GLY A 31 3.36 2.83 7.52
N LEU A 32 2.38 2.56 6.66
CA LEU A 32 2.61 2.11 5.29
C LEU A 32 3.38 3.17 4.48
N ALA A 33 2.99 4.44 4.56
CA ALA A 33 3.65 5.53 3.84
C ALA A 33 5.10 5.71 4.28
N ILE A 34 5.37 5.69 5.60
CA ILE A 34 6.74 5.74 6.15
C ILE A 34 7.57 4.57 5.64
N LYS A 35 7.02 3.35 5.73
CA LYS A 35 7.71 2.12 5.31
C LYS A 35 8.07 2.15 3.82
N VAL A 36 7.09 2.46 2.95
CA VAL A 36 7.31 2.49 1.50
C VAL A 36 8.24 3.66 1.12
N GLY A 37 8.13 4.80 1.79
CA GLY A 37 9.02 5.94 1.60
C GLY A 37 10.46 5.63 1.99
N TYR A 38 10.67 4.94 3.10
CA TYR A 38 12.00 4.46 3.52
C TYR A 38 12.62 3.54 2.45
N GLU A 39 11.83 2.59 1.93
CA GLU A 39 12.27 1.69 0.86
C GLU A 39 12.67 2.41 -0.45
N GLN A 40 12.09 3.58 -0.75
CA GLN A 40 12.52 4.37 -1.93
C GLN A 40 13.92 4.96 -1.77
N ILE A 41 14.40 5.15 -0.53
CA ILE A 41 15.68 5.79 -0.22
C ILE A 41 16.75 4.72 0.02
N ASP A 42 16.46 3.72 0.84
CA ASP A 42 17.42 2.73 1.33
C ASP A 42 17.37 1.40 0.55
N GLY A 43 16.37 1.23 -0.33
CA GLY A 43 16.14 -0.03 -1.04
C GLY A 43 15.34 -1.05 -0.23
N SER A 44 15.11 -2.23 -0.82
CA SER A 44 14.47 -3.35 -0.11
C SER A 44 15.47 -4.14 0.73
N SER A 45 15.00 -4.86 1.76
CA SER A 45 15.87 -5.73 2.57
C SER A 45 16.69 -6.71 1.74
N GLU A 46 17.90 -7.04 2.20
CA GLU A 46 18.84 -7.92 1.49
C GLU A 46 18.22 -9.28 1.11
N GLN A 47 17.37 -9.85 1.97
CA GLN A 47 16.68 -11.10 1.67
C GLN A 47 15.71 -10.99 0.48
N VAL A 48 15.01 -9.86 0.34
CA VAL A 48 14.09 -9.64 -0.80
C VAL A 48 14.88 -9.26 -2.05
N ALA A 49 15.94 -8.47 -1.91
CA ALA A 49 16.89 -8.12 -2.97
C ALA A 49 17.59 -9.34 -3.59
N ASN A 50 17.82 -10.39 -2.80
CA ASN A 50 18.41 -11.65 -3.27
C ASN A 50 17.39 -12.55 -4.00
N LEU A 51 16.09 -12.37 -3.75
CA LEU A 51 15.01 -13.14 -4.40
C LEU A 51 14.55 -12.50 -5.71
N ILE A 52 14.56 -11.17 -5.77
CA ILE A 52 14.24 -10.33 -6.92
C ILE A 52 15.08 -9.05 -6.85
N ASP A 53 15.39 -8.44 -7.99
CA ASP A 53 16.10 -7.15 -8.01
C ASP A 53 15.46 -6.15 -7.02
N ALA A 54 16.29 -5.53 -6.17
CA ALA A 54 15.85 -4.69 -5.07
C ALA A 54 14.94 -3.54 -5.55
N LYS A 55 15.25 -2.97 -6.71
CA LYS A 55 14.47 -1.89 -7.31
C LYS A 55 13.07 -2.38 -7.69
N VAL A 56 12.97 -3.58 -8.27
CA VAL A 56 11.69 -4.21 -8.63
C VAL A 56 10.83 -4.49 -7.39
N ALA A 57 11.43 -4.88 -6.26
CA ALA A 57 10.71 -5.10 -5.01
C ALA A 57 10.11 -3.80 -4.45
N VAL A 58 10.93 -2.75 -4.39
CA VAL A 58 10.55 -1.41 -3.91
C VAL A 58 9.44 -0.81 -4.77
N ASP A 59 9.57 -0.88 -6.10
CA ASP A 59 8.55 -0.41 -7.03
C ASP A 59 7.25 -1.21 -6.86
N ALA A 60 7.34 -2.53 -6.71
CA ALA A 60 6.16 -3.38 -6.50
C ALA A 60 5.40 -3.02 -5.20
N HIS A 61 6.09 -2.66 -4.12
CA HIS A 61 5.44 -2.21 -2.89
C HIS A 61 4.75 -0.86 -3.07
N LEU A 62 5.41 0.10 -3.74
CA LEU A 62 4.85 1.42 -4.03
C LEU A 62 3.60 1.34 -4.92
N PHE A 63 3.71 0.70 -6.09
CA PHE A 63 2.59 0.57 -7.01
C PHE A 63 1.47 -0.30 -6.43
N GLY A 64 1.83 -1.30 -5.62
CA GLY A 64 0.87 -2.06 -4.83
C GLY A 64 0.01 -1.18 -3.94
N ALA A 65 0.65 -0.40 -3.06
CA ALA A 65 -0.03 0.53 -2.15
C ALA A 65 -0.91 1.56 -2.89
N LEU A 66 -0.37 2.18 -3.94
CA LEU A 66 -1.10 3.16 -4.75
C LEU A 66 -2.34 2.55 -5.43
N THR A 67 -2.23 1.33 -5.92
CA THR A 67 -3.36 0.62 -6.55
C THR A 67 -4.47 0.34 -5.52
N GLY A 68 -4.12 -0.03 -4.29
CA GLY A 68 -5.09 -0.23 -3.20
C GLY A 68 -5.90 1.04 -2.90
N ILE A 69 -5.21 2.19 -2.81
CA ILE A 69 -5.85 3.50 -2.63
C ILE A 69 -6.73 3.84 -3.84
N ALA A 70 -6.24 3.62 -5.05
CA ALA A 70 -7.00 3.89 -6.28
C ALA A 70 -8.29 3.07 -6.34
N ILE A 71 -8.23 1.77 -6.00
CA ILE A 71 -9.42 0.90 -5.92
C ILE A 71 -10.42 1.44 -4.88
N PHE A 72 -9.95 1.83 -3.70
CA PHE A 72 -10.81 2.41 -2.67
C PHE A 72 -11.53 3.69 -3.19
N LEU A 73 -10.80 4.59 -3.86
CA LEU A 73 -11.39 5.79 -4.46
C LEU A 73 -12.41 5.46 -5.56
N LEU A 74 -12.11 4.50 -6.44
CA LEU A 74 -13.03 4.04 -7.48
C LEU A 74 -14.32 3.44 -6.90
N MET A 75 -14.23 2.67 -5.82
CA MET A 75 -15.40 2.16 -5.10
C MET A 75 -16.26 3.31 -4.56
N PHE A 76 -15.62 4.37 -4.04
CA PHE A 76 -16.34 5.52 -3.51
C PHE A 76 -17.07 6.33 -4.60
N ILE A 77 -16.44 6.50 -5.77
CA ILE A 77 -17.02 7.21 -6.92
C ILE A 77 -18.19 6.41 -7.50
N THR A 78 -18.07 5.09 -7.60
CA THR A 78 -19.12 4.22 -8.16
C THR A 78 -20.27 3.97 -7.20
N ALA A 79 -20.02 3.91 -5.88
CA ALA A 79 -21.06 3.73 -4.88
C ALA A 79 -22.01 4.92 -4.76
N LYS A 80 -21.55 6.15 -5.05
CA LYS A 80 -22.39 7.36 -5.06
C LYS A 80 -23.32 7.50 -6.27
N ARG A 81 -23.23 6.59 -7.25
CA ARG A 81 -24.05 6.62 -8.49
C ARG A 81 -25.31 5.73 -8.43
N LYS A 82 -25.70 5.25 -7.25
CA LYS A 82 -27.02 4.64 -7.00
C LYS A 82 -27.86 5.58 -6.16
#